data_AF-A0A970D4K5-F1
#
_entry.id   AF-A0A970D4K5-F1
#
_cell.length_a   1.000
_cell.length_b   1.000
_cell.length_c   1.000
_cell.angle_alpha   90.00
_cell.angle_beta   90.00
_cell.angle_gamma   90.00
#
_symmetry.space_group_name_H-M   'P 1'
#
loop_
_entity.id
_entity.type
_entity.pdbx_description
1 polymer ?
#
loop_
_entity_poly.entity_id
_entity_poly.type
_entity_poly.pdbx_seq_one_letter_code
_entity_poly.pdbx_strand_id
1 'polypeptide(L)'
;MYISRVEIDTGNRQKMVGLKDLGAWHSWVENLFPDEFEKGERSRKLWRIDELGGKKYLLLVSHEKPVMEKFGLYGVEKTAEVKPYDAFLNRLKEGENFFFRTTLNPVKSISSGKSSGKRGRVVACLSVADKMAFLKERSEKNGFALEDEGFYVKESNF
;
A
#
# COMPACT_ATOMS: atom_id res chain seq x y z
N MET A 1 12.33 4.96 9.89
CA MET A 1 11.02 4.91 9.22
C MET A 1 9.88 4.90 10.23
N TYR A 2 8.68 5.30 9.81
CA TYR A 2 7.48 5.34 10.64
C TYR A 2 6.35 4.50 10.04
N ILE A 3 5.54 3.91 10.92
CA ILE A 3 4.25 3.31 10.59
C ILE A 3 3.16 4.10 11.30
N SER A 4 2.13 4.45 10.56
CA SER A 4 1.03 5.28 11.04
C SER A 4 -0.31 4.69 10.64
N ARG A 5 -1.34 4.96 11.45
CA ARG A 5 -2.73 4.66 11.10
C ARG A 5 -3.65 5.79 11.51
N VAL A 6 -4.78 5.92 10.83
CA VAL A 6 -5.93 6.72 11.27
C VAL A 6 -7.23 6.05 10.83
N GLU A 7 -8.27 6.08 11.66
CA GLU A 7 -9.61 5.66 11.25
C GLU A 7 -10.17 6.67 10.25
N ILE A 8 -10.67 6.19 9.11
CA ILE A 8 -11.29 7.03 8.08
C ILE A 8 -12.69 7.40 8.56
N ASP A 9 -13.03 8.68 8.51
CA ASP A 9 -14.33 9.20 8.94
C ASP A 9 -15.42 8.94 7.88
N THR A 10 -15.81 7.67 7.74
CA THR A 10 -16.81 7.22 6.76
C THR A 10 -18.22 7.72 7.08
N GLY A 11 -18.47 8.19 8.30
CA GLY A 11 -19.75 8.79 8.69
C GLY A 11 -19.92 10.23 8.20
N ASN A 12 -18.81 10.93 7.93
CA ASN A 12 -18.85 12.29 7.40
C ASN A 12 -18.89 12.30 5.87
N ARG A 13 -20.10 12.47 5.32
CA ARG A 13 -20.34 12.51 3.87
C ARG A 13 -19.50 13.57 3.15
N GLN A 14 -19.25 14.74 3.75
CA GLN A 14 -18.45 15.80 3.11
C GLN A 14 -16.99 15.37 2.95
N LYS A 15 -16.41 14.78 4.00
CA LYS A 15 -15.05 14.19 3.94
C LYS A 15 -14.97 13.10 2.87
N MET A 16 -15.97 12.23 2.78
CA MET A 16 -16.00 11.15 1.78
C MET A 16 -16.12 11.67 0.34
N VAL A 17 -16.86 12.75 0.10
CA VAL A 17 -16.88 13.41 -1.23
C VAL A 17 -15.49 13.94 -1.60
N GLY A 18 -14.72 14.40 -0.61
CA GLY A 18 -13.33 14.81 -0.79
C GLY A 18 -12.36 13.65 -1.08
N LEU A 19 -12.75 12.39 -0.86
CA LEU A 19 -11.95 11.19 -1.11
C LEU A 19 -12.51 10.33 -2.26
N LYS A 20 -12.97 10.98 -3.32
CA LYS A 20 -13.68 10.35 -4.45
C LYS A 20 -12.80 9.52 -5.39
N ASP A 21 -11.49 9.80 -5.45
CA ASP A 21 -10.58 9.20 -6.43
C ASP A 21 -9.18 9.00 -5.84
N LEU A 22 -8.35 8.22 -6.54
CA LEU A 22 -6.99 7.89 -6.11
C LEU A 22 -6.09 9.13 -5.96
N GLY A 23 -6.32 10.18 -6.77
CA GLY A 23 -5.58 11.43 -6.68
C GLY A 23 -5.86 12.17 -5.39
N ALA A 24 -7.12 12.17 -4.93
CA ALA A 24 -7.51 12.74 -3.65
C ALA A 24 -6.89 11.98 -2.46
N TRP A 25 -6.90 10.64 -2.50
CA TRP A 25 -6.21 9.83 -1.49
C TRP A 25 -4.71 10.11 -1.47
N HIS A 26 -4.08 10.16 -2.64
CA HIS A 26 -2.66 10.49 -2.74
C HIS A 26 -2.36 11.88 -2.20
N SER A 27 -3.17 12.88 -2.54
CA SER A 27 -3.04 14.24 -2.03
C SER A 27 -3.18 14.29 -0.50
N TRP A 28 -4.11 13.53 0.09
CA TRP A 28 -4.21 13.44 1.54
C TRP A 28 -2.90 12.92 2.15
N VAL A 29 -2.34 11.83 1.61
CA VAL A 29 -1.08 11.25 2.11
C VAL A 29 0.09 12.22 1.97
N GLU A 30 0.24 12.89 0.82
CA GLU A 30 1.31 13.87 0.61
C GLU A 30 1.18 15.07 1.56
N ASN A 31 -0.05 15.53 1.83
CA ASN A 31 -0.29 16.66 2.72
C ASN A 31 0.16 16.42 4.16
N LEU A 32 0.32 15.17 4.59
CA LEU A 32 0.86 14.81 5.92
C LEU A 32 2.33 15.21 6.10
N PHE A 33 3.03 15.58 5.01
CA PHE A 33 4.46 15.91 4.98
C PHE A 33 4.69 17.32 4.39
N PRO A 34 4.23 18.39 5.05
CA PRO A 34 4.38 19.76 4.54
C PRO A 34 5.84 20.15 4.26
N ASP A 35 6.76 19.76 5.12
CA ASP A 35 8.19 20.08 4.97
C ASP A 35 8.79 19.51 3.68
N GLU A 36 8.37 18.32 3.26
CA GLU A 36 8.80 17.73 1.98
C GLU A 36 8.27 18.58 0.80
N PHE A 37 7.00 19.00 0.89
CA PHE A 37 6.38 19.82 -0.14
C PHE A 37 7.07 21.19 -0.29
N GLU A 38 7.38 21.85 0.83
CA GLU A 38 8.11 23.13 0.84
C GLU A 38 9.52 23.02 0.26
N LYS A 39 10.20 21.89 0.49
CA LYS A 39 11.53 21.61 -0.06
C LYS A 39 11.49 21.10 -1.51
N GLY A 40 10.30 20.85 -2.06
CA GLY A 40 10.15 20.20 -3.37
C GLY A 40 10.61 18.75 -3.39
N GLU A 41 10.74 18.12 -2.22
CA GLU A 41 11.12 16.73 -2.06
C GLU A 41 9.90 15.82 -2.16
N ARG A 42 10.10 14.61 -2.70
CA ARG A 42 9.05 13.57 -2.74
C ARG A 42 9.64 12.24 -2.33
N SER A 43 9.56 11.94 -1.03
CA SER A 43 9.97 10.63 -0.51
C SER A 43 8.96 9.54 -0.88
N ARG A 44 9.39 8.27 -0.85
CA ARG A 44 8.51 7.13 -1.08
C ARG A 44 7.59 6.92 0.12
N LYS A 45 6.28 7.04 -0.11
CA LYS A 45 5.22 6.80 0.88
C LYS A 45 4.39 5.61 0.43
N LEU A 46 4.33 4.57 1.26
CA LEU A 46 3.52 3.37 0.99
C LEU A 46 2.29 3.42 1.87
N TRP A 47 1.12 3.23 1.29
CA TRP A 47 -0.12 3.25 2.05
C TRP A 47 -1.12 2.26 1.48
N ARG A 48 -2.06 1.85 2.33
CA ARG A 48 -3.23 1.07 1.94
C ARG A 48 -4.41 1.44 2.82
N ILE A 49 -5.60 1.18 2.32
CA ILE A 49 -6.82 1.20 3.11
C ILE A 49 -7.07 -0.23 3.58
N ASP A 50 -7.39 -0.40 4.85
CA ASP A 50 -7.62 -1.71 5.46
C ASP A 50 -8.83 -1.65 6.39
N GLU A 51 -9.48 -2.79 6.61
CA GLU A 51 -10.65 -2.89 7.47
C GLU A 51 -10.33 -3.74 8.70
N LEU A 52 -10.57 -3.16 9.89
CA LEU A 52 -10.31 -3.78 11.18
C LEU A 52 -11.47 -3.49 12.13
N GLY A 53 -12.13 -4.54 12.63
CA GLY A 53 -13.26 -4.39 13.57
C GLY A 53 -14.44 -3.61 13.00
N GLY A 54 -14.73 -3.76 11.70
CA GLY A 54 -15.80 -3.04 10.99
C GLY A 54 -15.51 -1.57 10.70
N LYS A 55 -14.28 -1.12 10.95
CA LYS A 55 -13.82 0.26 10.71
C LYS A 55 -12.74 0.28 9.64
N LYS A 56 -12.76 1.32 8.80
CA LYS A 56 -11.75 1.52 7.75
C LYS A 56 -10.61 2.37 8.27
N TYR A 57 -9.39 1.96 7.98
CA TYR A 57 -8.17 2.66 8.38
C TYR A 57 -7.32 2.97 7.16
N LEU A 58 -6.73 4.17 7.14
CA LEU A 58 -5.55 4.44 6.33
C LEU A 58 -4.32 3.93 7.10
N LEU A 59 -3.59 2.99 6.53
CA LEU A 59 -2.28 2.56 7.00
C LEU A 59 -1.20 3.20 6.13
N LEU A 60 -0.18 3.78 6.75
CA LEU A 60 0.88 4.52 6.07
C LEU A 60 2.24 4.09 6.61
N VAL A 61 3.19 3.89 5.70
CA VAL A 61 4.61 3.73 5.98
C VAL A 61 5.37 4.83 5.24
N SER A 62 6.20 5.56 5.97
CA SER A 62 6.97 6.70 5.45
C SER A 62 8.38 6.74 6.05
N HIS A 63 9.30 7.42 5.36
CA HIS A 63 10.63 7.68 5.91
C HIS A 63 10.56 8.70 7.04
N GLU A 64 10.00 9.88 6.74
CA GLU A 64 9.77 10.96 7.68
C GLU A 64 8.55 10.72 8.57
N LYS A 65 8.49 11.42 9.70
CA LYS A 65 7.35 11.38 10.62
C LYS A 65 6.22 12.26 10.06
N PRO A 66 5.00 11.72 9.83
CA PRO A 66 3.88 12.54 9.39
C PRO A 66 3.42 13.49 10.50
N VAL A 67 2.86 14.64 10.09
CA VAL A 67 2.23 15.61 11.00
C VAL A 67 0.88 15.08 11.47
N MET A 68 0.76 14.85 12.77
CA MET A 68 -0.36 14.13 13.39
C MET A 68 -1.71 14.83 13.18
N GLU A 69 -1.72 16.15 13.28
CA GLU A 69 -2.91 16.99 13.21
C GLU A 69 -3.55 16.93 11.82
N LYS A 70 -2.74 16.72 10.78
CA LYS A 70 -3.20 16.68 9.39
C LYS A 70 -3.97 15.41 9.03
N PHE A 71 -3.88 14.35 9.83
CA PHE A 71 -4.75 13.18 9.65
C PHE A 71 -6.23 13.53 9.85
N GLY A 72 -6.56 14.55 10.63
CA GLY A 72 -7.94 14.95 10.92
C GLY A 72 -8.74 15.44 9.70
N LEU A 73 -8.07 15.76 8.58
CA LEU A 73 -8.73 16.21 7.35
C LEU A 73 -9.78 15.21 6.86
N TYR A 74 -9.44 13.92 6.86
CA TYR A 74 -10.37 12.83 6.50
C TYR A 74 -10.46 11.71 7.53
N GLY A 75 -9.63 11.77 8.57
CA GLY A 75 -9.67 10.84 9.69
C GLY A 75 -10.65 11.24 10.77
N VAL A 76 -10.99 10.28 11.62
CA VAL A 76 -11.69 10.51 12.89
C VAL A 76 -10.70 11.11 13.88
N GLU A 77 -11.08 12.21 14.54
CA GLU A 77 -10.22 12.89 15.51
C GLU A 77 -9.72 11.94 16.61
N LYS A 78 -8.48 12.14 17.05
CA LYS A 78 -7.83 11.37 18.14
C LYS A 78 -7.68 9.86 17.87
N THR A 79 -7.94 9.39 16.65
CA THR A 79 -7.69 7.97 16.26
C THR A 79 -6.37 7.76 15.53
N ALA A 80 -5.69 8.85 15.17
CA ALA A 80 -4.38 8.75 14.53
C ALA A 80 -3.37 8.16 15.52
N GLU A 81 -2.44 7.36 15.02
CA GLU A 81 -1.31 6.81 15.76
C GLU A 81 -0.09 6.83 14.84
N VAL A 82 1.06 7.24 15.36
CA VAL A 82 2.35 7.25 14.64
C VAL A 82 3.39 6.58 15.52
N LYS A 83 4.07 5.56 15.02
CA LYS A 83 5.08 4.80 15.76
C LYS A 83 6.36 4.64 14.93
N PRO A 84 7.55 4.66 15.56
CA PRO A 84 8.78 4.23 14.90
C PRO A 84 8.64 2.80 14.39
N TYR A 85 8.97 2.57 13.13
CA TYR A 85 8.86 1.26 12.49
C TYR A 85 10.17 0.48 12.52
N ASP A 86 11.29 1.17 12.66
CA ASP A 86 12.64 0.57 12.64
C ASP A 86 12.80 -0.50 13.72
N ALA A 87 12.18 -0.33 14.89
CA ALA A 87 12.24 -1.33 15.96
C ALA A 87 11.60 -2.66 15.56
N PHE A 88 10.57 -2.67 14.72
CA PHE A 88 10.01 -3.92 14.17
C PHE A 88 10.93 -4.47 13.07
N LEU A 89 11.34 -3.61 12.13
CA LEU A 89 12.18 -4.02 11.00
C LEU A 89 13.52 -4.63 11.45
N ASN A 90 14.17 -4.04 12.45
CA ASN A 90 15.44 -4.51 12.99
C ASN A 90 15.33 -5.85 13.76
N ARG A 91 14.11 -6.32 14.05
CA ARG A 91 13.87 -7.61 14.70
C ARG A 91 13.64 -8.75 13.72
N LEU A 92 13.41 -8.46 12.44
CA LEU A 92 13.20 -9.49 11.42
C LEU A 92 14.46 -10.33 11.26
N LYS A 93 14.31 -11.66 11.28
CA LYS A 93 15.40 -12.62 11.06
C LYS A 93 15.07 -13.57 9.93
N GLU A 94 16.12 -14.06 9.27
CA GLU A 94 15.99 -15.11 8.26
C GLU A 94 15.36 -16.38 8.88
N GLY A 95 14.43 -16.99 8.14
CA GLY A 95 13.71 -18.19 8.57
C GLY A 95 12.49 -17.95 9.46
N GLU A 96 12.19 -16.71 9.84
CA GLU A 96 10.97 -16.40 10.59
C GLU A 96 9.71 -16.39 9.70
N ASN A 97 8.61 -16.90 10.25
CA ASN A 97 7.32 -16.95 9.58
C ASN A 97 6.44 -15.75 9.97
N PHE A 98 5.89 -15.08 8.97
CA PHE A 98 5.02 -13.92 9.16
C PHE A 98 3.76 -14.02 8.31
N PHE A 99 2.65 -13.57 8.89
CA PHE A 99 1.47 -13.22 8.10
C PHE A 99 1.61 -11.79 7.60
N PHE A 100 1.30 -11.59 6.32
CA PHE A 100 1.24 -10.26 5.75
C PHE A 100 0.03 -10.11 4.84
N ARG A 101 -0.30 -8.85 4.57
CA ARG A 101 -1.29 -8.44 3.55
C ARG A 101 -0.60 -7.44 2.64
N THR A 102 -0.88 -7.51 1.35
CA THR A 102 -0.33 -6.57 0.37
C THR A 102 -1.38 -6.22 -0.67
N THR A 103 -1.33 -4.98 -1.15
CA THR A 103 -2.16 -4.49 -2.24
C THR A 103 -1.24 -4.23 -3.43
N LEU A 104 -1.47 -4.93 -4.52
CA LEU A 104 -0.60 -4.93 -5.69
C LEU A 104 -1.41 -4.63 -6.95
N ASN A 105 -0.71 -4.29 -8.03
CA ASN A 105 -1.25 -4.28 -9.38
C ASN A 105 -0.62 -5.44 -10.19
N PRO A 106 -1.20 -6.65 -10.15
CA PRO A 106 -0.65 -7.80 -10.87
C PRO A 106 -0.72 -7.59 -12.38
N VAL A 107 0.44 -7.55 -13.03
CA VAL A 107 0.58 -7.34 -14.48
C VAL A 107 1.57 -8.31 -15.10
N LYS A 108 1.35 -8.66 -16.36
CA LYS A 108 2.26 -9.48 -17.17
C LYS A 108 2.59 -8.79 -18.49
N SER A 109 3.81 -9.03 -18.99
CA SER A 109 4.23 -8.53 -20.30
C SER A 109 4.02 -9.62 -21.36
N ILE A 110 3.22 -9.32 -22.37
CA ILE A 110 2.96 -10.20 -23.51
C ILE A 110 3.89 -9.78 -24.65
N SER A 111 4.78 -10.68 -25.05
CA SER A 111 5.68 -10.45 -26.20
C SER A 111 4.89 -10.47 -27.52
N SER A 112 5.21 -9.56 -28.44
CA SER A 112 4.74 -9.57 -29.82
C SER A 112 5.59 -10.47 -30.74
N GLY A 113 6.43 -11.34 -30.17
CA GLY A 113 7.33 -12.23 -30.89
C GLY A 113 8.72 -11.63 -31.13
N LYS A 114 9.76 -12.47 -31.17
CA LYS A 114 11.17 -12.08 -31.28
C LYS A 114 11.49 -11.28 -32.56
N SER A 115 10.76 -11.52 -33.64
CA SER A 115 10.94 -10.86 -34.93
C SER A 115 10.38 -9.42 -34.97
N SER A 116 9.54 -9.04 -34.01
CA SER A 116 8.87 -7.74 -34.03
C SER A 116 9.77 -6.57 -33.61
N GLY A 117 10.88 -6.83 -32.88
CA GLY A 117 11.75 -5.79 -32.31
C GLY A 117 11.08 -4.84 -31.30
N LYS A 118 9.79 -5.06 -30.97
CA LYS A 118 8.99 -4.18 -30.11
C LYS A 118 8.99 -4.67 -28.67
N ARG A 119 8.93 -3.73 -27.72
CA ARG A 119 8.73 -4.03 -26.29
C ARG A 119 7.37 -4.70 -26.10
N GLY A 120 7.34 -5.76 -25.28
CA GLY A 120 6.10 -6.48 -24.96
C GLY A 120 5.04 -5.59 -24.31
N ARG A 121 3.77 -5.85 -24.62
CA ARG A 121 2.63 -5.10 -24.07
C ARG A 121 2.38 -5.52 -22.64
N VAL A 122 2.33 -4.57 -21.71
CA VAL A 122 1.94 -4.84 -20.31
C VAL A 122 0.41 -4.90 -20.22
N VAL A 123 -0.11 -5.97 -19.64
CA VAL A 123 -1.55 -6.19 -19.42
C VAL A 123 -1.80 -6.64 -17.98
N ALA A 124 -2.99 -6.38 -17.46
CA ALA A 124 -3.39 -6.85 -16.14
C ALA A 124 -3.55 -8.38 -16.11
N CYS A 125 -3.18 -9.00 -14.99
CA CYS A 125 -3.51 -10.39 -14.71
C CYS A 125 -5.00 -10.47 -14.32
N LEU A 126 -5.80 -11.19 -15.09
CA LEU A 126 -7.25 -11.27 -14.88
C LEU A 126 -7.65 -12.44 -13.97
N SER A 127 -7.04 -13.62 -14.18
CA SER A 127 -7.35 -14.83 -13.40
C SER A 127 -6.72 -14.79 -12.01
N VAL A 128 -7.33 -15.48 -11.04
CA VAL A 128 -6.76 -15.65 -9.70
C VAL A 128 -5.41 -16.38 -9.78
N ALA A 129 -5.31 -17.41 -10.62
CA ALA A 129 -4.07 -18.15 -10.85
C ALA A 129 -2.93 -17.23 -11.33
N ASP A 130 -3.17 -16.35 -12.31
CA ASP A 130 -2.17 -15.39 -12.80
C ASP A 130 -1.76 -14.38 -11.71
N LYS A 131 -2.70 -13.94 -10.87
CA LYS A 131 -2.44 -13.03 -9.75
C LYS A 131 -1.60 -13.69 -8.66
N MET A 132 -1.89 -14.95 -8.33
CA MET A 132 -1.12 -15.72 -7.36
C MET A 132 0.30 -16.02 -7.88
N ALA A 133 0.41 -16.45 -9.15
CA ALA A 133 1.70 -16.66 -9.80
C ALA A 133 2.54 -15.37 -9.84
N PHE A 134 1.92 -14.22 -10.13
CA PHE A 134 2.59 -12.92 -10.12
C PHE A 134 3.31 -12.63 -8.80
N LEU A 135 2.68 -12.92 -7.65
CA LEU A 135 3.30 -12.73 -6.35
C LEU A 135 4.36 -13.81 -6.08
N LYS A 136 4.06 -15.08 -6.36
CA LYS A 136 4.96 -16.21 -6.15
C LYS A 136 6.29 -16.03 -6.88
N GLU A 137 6.26 -15.68 -8.17
CA GLU A 137 7.46 -15.43 -9.00
C GLU A 137 8.35 -14.29 -8.50
N ARG A 138 7.79 -13.40 -7.67
CA ARG A 138 8.49 -12.25 -7.09
C ARG A 138 8.97 -12.51 -5.67
N SER A 139 8.42 -13.50 -4.98
CA SER A 139 8.69 -13.73 -3.55
C SER A 139 10.18 -13.90 -3.27
N GLU A 140 10.81 -14.92 -3.85
CA GLU A 140 12.23 -15.24 -3.62
C GLU A 140 13.15 -14.06 -3.96
N LYS A 141 12.88 -13.37 -5.08
CA LYS A 141 13.64 -12.18 -5.51
C LYS A 141 13.53 -11.00 -4.54
N ASN A 142 12.47 -10.98 -3.73
CA ASN A 142 12.23 -9.97 -2.71
C ASN A 142 12.53 -10.49 -1.29
N GLY A 143 13.21 -11.64 -1.16
CA GLY A 143 13.72 -12.13 0.13
C GLY A 143 12.68 -12.79 1.03
N PHE A 144 11.57 -13.30 0.47
CA PHE A 144 10.62 -14.11 1.22
C PHE A 144 10.16 -15.34 0.42
N ALA A 145 9.74 -16.39 1.10
CA ALA A 145 9.16 -17.57 0.47
C ALA A 145 7.65 -17.61 0.71
N LEU A 146 6.92 -18.25 -0.21
CA LEU A 146 5.49 -18.52 -0.08
C LEU A 146 5.23 -20.01 -0.25
N GLU A 147 4.53 -20.60 0.70
CA GLU A 147 3.95 -21.94 0.56
C GLU A 147 2.72 -21.87 -0.34
N ASP A 148 2.53 -22.87 -1.20
CA ASP A 148 1.46 -22.84 -2.22
C ASP A 148 0.05 -22.69 -1.65
N GLU A 149 -0.19 -23.26 -0.47
CA GLU A 149 -1.48 -23.15 0.23
C GLU A 149 -1.49 -22.05 1.31
N GLY A 150 -0.37 -21.34 1.48
CA GLY A 150 -0.18 -20.34 2.54
C GLY A 150 -0.69 -18.92 2.21
N PHE A 151 -1.16 -18.68 0.98
CA PHE A 151 -1.62 -17.36 0.55
C PHE A 151 -2.77 -17.44 -0.48
N TYR A 152 -3.57 -16.39 -0.54
CA TYR A 152 -4.71 -16.29 -1.46
C TYR A 152 -5.05 -14.83 -1.78
N VAL A 153 -5.81 -14.62 -2.86
CA VAL A 153 -6.35 -13.30 -3.19
C VAL A 153 -7.56 -13.03 -2.30
N LYS A 154 -7.40 -12.14 -1.30
CA LYS A 154 -8.48 -11.76 -0.39
C LYS A 154 -9.57 -10.93 -1.07
N GLU A 155 -9.16 -9.92 -1.85
CA GLU A 155 -10.04 -8.96 -2.51
C GLU A 155 -9.45 -8.62 -3.89
N SER A 156 -10.33 -8.40 -4.86
CA SER A 156 -9.95 -8.04 -6.22
C SER A 156 -11.05 -7.18 -6.84
N ASN A 157 -11.04 -5.89 -6.52
CA ASN A 157 -11.98 -4.94 -7.13
C ASN A 157 -11.34 -4.36 -8.40
N PHE A 158 -12.10 -4.35 -9.50
CA PHE A 158 -11.77 -3.67 -10.74
C PHE A 158 -12.19 -2.20 -10.66
#